data_AF-A0A6B0BEF4-F1
#
_entry.id   AF-A0A6B0BEF4-F1
#
_cell.length_a   1.000
_cell.length_b   1.000
_cell.length_c   1.000
_cell.angle_alpha   90.00
_cell.angle_beta   90.00
_cell.angle_gamma   90.00
#
_symmetry.space_group_name_H-M   'P 1'
#
loop_
_entity.id
_entity.type
_entity.pdbx_description
1 polymer ?
#
loop_
_entity_poly.entity_id
_entity_poly.type
_entity_poly.pdbx_seq_one_letter_code
_entity_poly.pdbx_strand_id
1 'polypeptide(L)'
;MNNKRHSTNEQLSLDEINNTIKFDHRSSNKQKFLSFLGPGLLVAVGYMDPGNWITSMQGGAQYGYTLLFVILISSLSAMLLQSMTVRLGIATGMDLAQMTRHYLSRPIAIIFWIIAELAIIATDIAEVIGSAIALNLLFNIPLIVGALITVLDVFLLLFIMKYGFRKIEAIVGTLIFTVLFIFIFEVYISSPQL
;
A
#
# COMPACT_ATOMS: atom_id res chain seq x y z
N MET A 1 4.58 3.58 49.79
CA MET A 1 3.76 3.34 48.59
C MET A 1 4.69 3.22 47.39
N ASN A 2 4.89 2.00 46.92
CA ASN A 2 5.89 1.63 45.92
C ASN A 2 5.49 2.12 44.53
N ASN A 3 6.32 3.02 43.99
CA ASN A 3 6.28 3.45 42.60
C ASN A 3 6.85 2.31 41.73
N LYS A 4 6.01 1.39 41.28
CA LYS A 4 6.37 0.44 40.22
C LYS A 4 6.46 1.24 38.92
N ARG A 5 7.67 1.70 38.60
CA ARG A 5 8.07 1.99 37.22
C ARG A 5 7.95 0.68 36.44
N HIS A 6 6.82 0.47 35.77
CA HIS A 6 6.76 -0.45 34.65
C HIS A 6 7.60 0.19 33.54
N SER A 7 8.89 -0.16 33.50
CA SER A 7 9.71 -0.06 32.28
C SER A 7 9.21 -1.13 31.31
N THR A 8 8.05 -0.91 30.72
CA THR A 8 7.69 -1.60 29.47
C THR A 8 8.59 -0.99 28.40
N ASN A 9 9.40 -1.83 27.75
CA ASN A 9 9.93 -1.49 26.42
C ASN A 9 8.72 -1.12 25.55
N GLU A 10 8.43 0.17 25.40
CA GLU A 10 7.51 0.63 24.37
C GLU A 10 8.23 0.41 23.04
N GLN A 11 8.05 -0.78 22.47
CA GLN A 11 8.48 -1.07 21.10
C GLN A 11 7.79 -0.03 20.21
N LEU A 12 8.58 0.81 19.54
CA LEU A 12 8.02 1.80 18.64
C LEU A 12 7.55 1.08 17.39
N SER A 13 6.51 1.61 16.76
CA SER A 13 6.13 1.10 15.44
C SER A 13 7.29 1.27 14.48
N LEU A 14 7.60 0.22 13.72
CA LEU A 14 8.64 0.22 12.69
C LEU A 14 10.00 0.71 13.22
N ASP A 15 10.46 0.17 14.36
CA ASP A 15 11.72 0.53 15.05
C ASP A 15 12.94 0.71 14.12
N GLU A 16 13.03 -0.08 13.04
CA GLU A 16 14.13 -0.04 12.07
C GLU A 16 14.18 1.22 11.21
N ILE A 17 13.04 1.90 11.04
CA ILE A 17 12.90 3.05 10.13
C ILE A 17 12.18 4.26 10.75
N ASN A 18 11.74 4.14 12.00
CA ASN A 18 11.04 5.21 12.69
C ASN A 18 11.91 6.47 12.77
N ASN A 19 11.38 7.62 12.35
CA ASN A 19 12.06 8.92 12.34
C ASN A 19 13.40 8.99 11.58
N THR A 20 13.60 8.15 10.55
CA THR A 20 14.87 8.13 9.78
C THR A 20 15.08 9.38 8.91
N ILE A 21 13.99 10.05 8.50
CA ILE A 21 14.06 11.23 7.63
C ILE A 21 14.34 12.47 8.48
N LYS A 22 15.59 12.95 8.47
CA LYS A 22 15.99 14.19 9.15
C LYS A 22 15.36 15.40 8.44
N PHE A 23 14.54 16.15 9.18
CA PHE A 23 13.92 17.38 8.68
C PHE A 23 14.89 18.55 8.79
N ASP A 24 15.33 19.11 7.66
CA ASP A 24 16.05 20.39 7.66
C ASP A 24 15.06 21.55 7.48
N HIS A 25 14.92 22.38 8.52
CA HIS A 25 14.06 23.56 8.50
C HIS A 25 14.40 24.54 7.38
N ARG A 26 15.66 24.57 6.91
CA ARG A 26 16.15 25.48 5.85
C ARG A 26 15.87 25.00 4.42
N SER A 27 15.38 23.77 4.24
CA SER A 27 15.07 23.22 2.92
C SER A 27 13.84 23.85 2.26
N SER A 28 13.82 23.90 0.93
CA SER A 28 12.71 24.43 0.13
C SER A 28 11.44 23.58 0.31
N ASN A 29 10.25 24.19 0.21
CA ASN A 29 8.96 23.48 0.31
C ASN A 29 8.86 22.28 -0.65
N LYS A 30 9.48 22.36 -1.83
CA LYS A 30 9.55 21.24 -2.79
C LYS A 30 10.42 20.07 -2.28
N GLN A 31 11.55 20.37 -1.66
CA GLN A 31 12.44 19.35 -1.08
C GLN A 31 11.81 18.68 0.14
N LYS A 32 11.09 19.45 0.96
CA LYS A 32 10.28 18.94 2.06
C LYS A 32 9.21 17.97 1.54
N PHE A 33 8.44 18.39 0.54
CA PHE A 33 7.41 17.55 -0.07
C PHE A 33 7.98 16.24 -0.65
N LEU A 34 9.04 16.32 -1.45
CA LEU A 34 9.71 15.14 -2.02
C LEU A 34 10.26 14.20 -0.95
N SER A 35 10.60 14.72 0.23
CA SER A 35 11.09 13.87 1.32
C SER A 35 10.02 13.04 2.00
N PHE A 36 8.76 13.50 1.99
CA PHE A 36 7.62 12.78 2.60
C PHE A 36 6.71 12.10 1.58
N LEU A 37 7.04 12.18 0.28
CA LEU A 37 6.25 11.55 -0.78
C LEU A 37 6.30 10.02 -0.74
N GLY A 38 7.43 9.45 -0.31
CA GLY A 38 7.69 8.02 -0.31
C GLY A 38 6.66 7.17 0.43
N PRO A 39 6.36 7.45 1.72
CA PRO A 39 5.33 6.73 2.46
C PRO A 39 3.94 6.83 1.80
N GLY A 40 3.61 7.96 1.18
CA GLY A 40 2.36 8.14 0.44
C GLY A 40 2.28 7.23 -0.79
N LEU A 41 3.38 7.07 -1.52
CA LEU A 41 3.46 6.16 -2.67
C LEU A 41 3.34 4.69 -2.25
N LEU A 42 3.94 4.31 -1.12
CA LEU A 42 3.82 2.96 -0.55
C LEU A 42 2.38 2.61 -0.15
N VAL A 43 1.58 3.59 0.29
CA VAL A 43 0.14 3.36 0.54
C VAL A 43 -0.65 3.37 -0.77
N ALA A 44 -0.32 4.27 -1.69
CA ALA A 44 -1.06 4.43 -2.95
C ALA A 44 -0.97 3.19 -3.86
N VAL A 45 0.19 2.50 -3.91
CA VAL A 45 0.36 1.30 -4.75
C VAL A 45 -0.64 0.20 -4.38
N GLY A 46 -0.99 0.07 -3.10
CA GLY A 46 -1.96 -0.93 -2.64
C GLY A 46 -3.39 -0.68 -3.12
N TYR A 47 -3.71 0.51 -3.63
CA TYR A 47 -5.01 0.80 -4.27
C TYR A 47 -5.00 0.53 -5.79
N MET A 48 -3.84 0.14 -6.34
CA MET A 48 -3.62 -0.13 -7.76
C MET A 48 -3.38 -1.63 -8.02
N ASP A 49 -3.90 -2.50 -7.16
CA ASP A 49 -3.73 -3.94 -7.24
C ASP A 49 -4.58 -4.58 -8.38
N PRO A 50 -4.20 -5.76 -8.88
CA PRO A 50 -4.94 -6.46 -9.94
C PRO A 50 -6.40 -6.77 -9.56
N GLY A 51 -6.73 -6.91 -8.28
CA GLY A 51 -8.09 -7.17 -7.81
C GLY A 51 -9.05 -6.03 -8.16
N ASN A 52 -8.60 -4.80 -7.99
CA ASN A 52 -9.37 -3.61 -8.38
C ASN A 52 -9.50 -3.46 -9.90
N TRP A 53 -8.50 -3.89 -10.68
CA TRP A 53 -8.54 -3.77 -12.14
C TRP A 53 -9.63 -4.64 -12.76
N ILE A 54 -9.76 -5.88 -12.31
CA ILE A 54 -10.76 -6.83 -12.85
C ILE A 54 -12.17 -6.26 -12.65
N THR A 55 -12.48 -5.74 -11.46
CA THR A 55 -13.79 -5.18 -11.16
C THR A 55 -14.05 -3.88 -11.91
N SER A 56 -13.04 -3.01 -12.05
CA SER A 56 -13.13 -1.77 -12.82
C SER A 56 -13.33 -2.02 -14.32
N MET A 57 -12.58 -2.96 -14.90
CA MET A 57 -12.71 -3.35 -16.31
C MET A 57 -14.09 -3.98 -16.58
N GLN A 58 -14.52 -4.89 -15.72
CA GLN A 58 -15.84 -5.52 -15.83
C GLN A 58 -16.97 -4.49 -15.69
N GLY A 59 -16.85 -3.57 -14.72
CA GLY A 59 -17.79 -2.48 -14.51
C GLY A 59 -17.85 -1.52 -15.69
N GLY A 60 -16.70 -1.15 -16.26
CA GLY A 60 -16.62 -0.32 -17.47
C GLY A 60 -17.23 -0.99 -18.69
N ALA A 61 -17.00 -2.30 -18.87
CA ALA A 61 -17.57 -3.06 -19.98
C ALA A 61 -19.11 -3.18 -19.88
N GLN A 62 -19.67 -3.25 -18.68
CA GLN A 62 -21.13 -3.36 -18.48
C GLN A 62 -21.86 -2.02 -18.39
N TYR A 63 -21.26 -1.01 -17.76
CA TYR A 63 -21.92 0.25 -17.39
C TYR A 63 -21.29 1.50 -18.03
N GLY A 64 -20.29 1.33 -18.91
CA GLY A 64 -19.55 2.42 -19.52
C GLY A 64 -18.93 3.34 -18.47
N TYR A 65 -19.11 4.66 -18.64
CA TYR A 65 -18.53 5.67 -17.77
C TYR A 65 -19.34 5.97 -16.49
N THR A 66 -20.49 5.32 -16.29
CA THR A 66 -21.41 5.62 -15.17
C THR A 66 -20.73 5.45 -13.81
N LEU A 67 -19.84 4.47 -13.67
CA LEU A 67 -19.18 4.15 -12.41
C LEU A 67 -17.99 5.08 -12.09
N LEU A 68 -17.55 5.95 -13.01
CA LEU A 68 -16.44 6.88 -12.76
C LEU A 68 -16.71 7.79 -11.56
N PHE A 69 -17.96 8.24 -11.39
CA PHE A 69 -18.34 9.06 -10.24
C PHE A 69 -18.22 8.28 -8.92
N VAL A 70 -18.54 6.99 -8.92
CA VAL A 70 -18.39 6.13 -7.74
C VAL A 70 -16.91 5.96 -7.37
N ILE A 71 -16.05 5.76 -8.37
CA ILE A 71 -14.58 5.68 -8.18
C ILE A 71 -14.05 6.98 -7.57
N LEU A 72 -14.53 8.14 -8.04
CA LEU A 72 -14.14 9.44 -7.48
C LEU A 72 -14.51 9.58 -5.99
N ILE A 73 -15.75 9.27 -5.62
CA ILE A 73 -16.21 9.35 -4.22
C ILE A 73 -15.46 8.34 -3.33
N SER A 74 -15.22 7.13 -3.83
CA SER A 74 -14.42 6.11 -3.13
C SER A 74 -13.00 6.61 -2.86
N SER A 75 -12.37 7.22 -3.87
CA SER A 75 -11.01 7.77 -3.76
C SER A 75 -10.93 8.93 -2.76
N LEU A 76 -11.91 9.83 -2.76
CA LEU A 76 -12.00 10.93 -1.79
C LEU A 76 -12.16 10.39 -0.35
N SER A 77 -12.98 9.35 -0.18
CA SER A 77 -13.19 8.70 1.11
C SER A 77 -11.91 8.02 1.61
N ALA A 78 -11.19 7.32 0.73
CA ALA A 78 -9.90 6.72 1.05
C ALA A 78 -8.86 7.77 1.46
N MET A 79 -8.74 8.87 0.72
CA MET A 79 -7.83 9.97 1.07
C MET A 79 -8.15 10.58 2.44
N LEU A 80 -9.43 10.76 2.77
CA LEU A 80 -9.85 11.25 4.08
C LEU A 80 -9.39 10.29 5.19
N LEU A 81 -9.72 9.00 5.08
CA LEU A 81 -9.36 7.99 6.08
C LEU A 81 -7.85 7.86 6.25
N GLN A 82 -7.09 7.81 5.15
CA GLN A 82 -5.63 7.74 5.20
C GLN A 82 -5.03 9.00 5.84
N SER A 83 -5.59 10.18 5.57
CA SER A 83 -5.13 11.41 6.22
C SER A 83 -5.33 11.38 7.74
N MET A 84 -6.39 10.73 8.23
CA MET A 84 -6.63 10.56 9.66
C MET A 84 -5.64 9.58 10.29
N THR A 85 -5.35 8.46 9.63
CA THR A 85 -4.36 7.48 10.10
C THR A 85 -2.95 8.08 10.17
N VAL A 86 -2.57 8.90 9.17
CA VAL A 86 -1.29 9.61 9.18
C VAL A 86 -1.24 10.65 10.31
N ARG A 87 -2.31 11.42 10.52
CA ARG A 87 -2.39 12.39 11.63
C ARG A 87 -2.29 11.70 12.99
N LEU A 88 -2.91 10.53 13.14
CA LEU A 88 -2.77 9.71 14.34
C LEU A 88 -1.31 9.36 14.59
N GLY A 89 -0.64 8.74 13.60
CA GLY A 89 0.76 8.34 13.71
C GLY A 89 1.72 9.49 14.01
N ILE A 90 1.52 10.66 13.40
CA ILE A 90 2.33 11.85 13.65
C ILE A 90 2.07 12.44 15.05
N ALA A 91 0.81 12.47 15.50
CA ALA A 91 0.44 13.09 16.77
C ALA A 91 0.78 12.22 17.99
N THR A 92 0.66 10.90 17.88
CA THR A 92 0.85 9.97 18.99
C THR A 92 2.20 9.25 18.96
N GLY A 93 2.86 9.19 17.81
CA GLY A 93 4.05 8.36 17.59
C GLY A 93 3.76 6.85 17.57
N MET A 94 2.48 6.46 17.62
CA MET A 94 2.02 5.07 17.63
C MET A 94 1.25 4.74 16.35
N ASP A 95 1.37 3.51 15.88
CA ASP A 95 0.52 3.02 14.78
C ASP A 95 -0.92 2.73 15.24
N LEU A 96 -1.80 2.51 14.27
CA LEU A 96 -3.21 2.24 14.55
C LEU A 96 -3.40 0.94 15.37
N ALA A 97 -2.59 -0.09 15.15
CA ALA A 97 -2.70 -1.36 15.87
C ALA A 97 -2.29 -1.21 17.35
N GLN A 98 -1.23 -0.45 17.63
CA GLN A 98 -0.81 -0.06 18.96
C GLN A 98 -1.91 0.74 19.68
N MET A 99 -2.53 1.69 18.98
CA MET A 99 -3.66 2.47 19.53
C MET A 99 -4.89 1.60 19.79
N THR A 100 -5.27 0.72 18.86
CA THR A 100 -6.35 -0.26 19.06
C THR A 100 -6.08 -1.11 20.28
N ARG A 101 -4.84 -1.61 20.45
CA ARG A 101 -4.45 -2.41 21.62
C ARG A 101 -4.45 -1.61 22.93
N HIS A 102 -4.14 -0.33 22.88
CA HIS A 102 -4.11 0.55 24.06
C HIS A 102 -5.53 0.86 24.58
N TYR A 103 -6.50 1.09 23.68
CA TYR A 103 -7.86 1.49 24.05
C TYR A 103 -8.86 0.33 24.19
N LEU A 104 -8.59 -0.83 23.57
CA LEU A 104 -9.50 -1.98 23.60
C LEU A 104 -9.02 -3.10 24.52
N SER A 105 -9.96 -3.92 24.99
CA SER A 105 -9.63 -5.11 25.77
C SER A 105 -8.87 -6.14 24.92
N ARG A 106 -8.05 -6.96 25.57
CA ARG A 106 -7.18 -7.92 24.87
C ARG A 106 -7.92 -8.85 23.89
N PRO A 107 -9.09 -9.41 24.22
CA PRO A 107 -9.82 -10.27 23.28
C PRO A 107 -10.28 -9.52 22.02
N ILE A 108 -10.75 -8.28 22.16
CA ILE A 108 -11.22 -7.49 21.02
C ILE A 108 -10.05 -7.11 20.11
N ALA A 109 -8.92 -6.70 20.68
CA ALA A 109 -7.72 -6.41 19.90
C ALA A 109 -7.22 -7.63 19.10
N ILE A 110 -7.33 -8.85 19.66
CA ILE A 110 -6.99 -10.09 18.94
C ILE A 110 -7.96 -10.34 17.78
N ILE A 111 -9.25 -10.08 17.95
CA ILE A 111 -10.23 -10.19 16.85
C ILE A 111 -9.85 -9.24 15.70
N PHE A 112 -9.54 -7.98 16.01
CA PHE A 112 -9.09 -7.02 15.00
C PHE A 112 -7.80 -7.45 14.31
N TRP A 113 -6.84 -8.02 15.05
CA TRP A 113 -5.63 -8.58 14.47
C TRP A 113 -5.94 -9.73 13.50
N ILE A 114 -6.81 -10.68 13.87
CA ILE A 114 -7.23 -11.77 12.95
C ILE A 114 -7.89 -11.20 11.69
N ILE A 115 -8.75 -10.19 11.82
CA ILE A 115 -9.40 -9.55 10.66
C ILE A 115 -8.37 -8.88 9.75
N ALA A 116 -7.39 -8.17 10.32
CA ALA A 116 -6.32 -7.54 9.55
C ALA A 116 -5.48 -8.59 8.81
N GLU A 117 -5.17 -9.71 9.46
CA GLU A 117 -4.38 -10.79 8.87
C GLU A 117 -5.13 -11.49 7.74
N LEU A 118 -6.44 -11.71 7.90
CA LEU A 118 -7.28 -12.23 6.82
C LEU A 118 -7.38 -11.25 5.65
N ALA A 119 -7.43 -9.94 5.93
CA ALA A 119 -7.50 -8.92 4.89
C ALA A 119 -6.20 -8.84 4.07
N ILE A 120 -5.03 -8.90 4.71
CA ILE A 120 -3.77 -8.88 3.97
C ILE A 120 -3.55 -10.18 3.19
N ILE A 121 -3.97 -11.34 3.73
CA ILE A 121 -3.96 -12.62 2.98
C ILE A 121 -4.86 -12.53 1.74
N ALA A 122 -6.05 -11.93 1.86
CA ALA A 122 -6.94 -11.76 0.72
C ALA A 122 -6.34 -10.86 -0.37
N THR A 123 -5.60 -9.81 0.04
CA THR A 123 -4.88 -8.91 -0.87
C THR A 123 -3.76 -9.65 -1.59
N ASP A 124 -2.95 -10.41 -0.85
CA ASP A 124 -1.85 -11.23 -1.39
C ASP A 124 -2.34 -12.28 -2.40
N ILE A 125 -3.48 -12.93 -2.12
CA ILE A 125 -4.11 -13.85 -3.08
C ILE A 125 -4.42 -13.16 -4.42
N ALA A 126 -4.91 -11.92 -4.40
CA ALA A 126 -5.20 -11.17 -5.62
C ALA A 126 -3.91 -10.83 -6.39
N GLU A 127 -2.83 -10.46 -5.68
CA GLU A 127 -1.53 -10.16 -6.28
C GLU A 127 -0.87 -11.39 -6.92
N VAL A 128 -0.91 -12.54 -6.24
CA VAL A 128 -0.40 -13.81 -6.76
C VAL A 128 -1.17 -14.25 -8.00
N ILE A 129 -2.50 -14.17 -7.99
CA ILE A 129 -3.34 -14.52 -9.15
C ILE A 129 -3.04 -13.56 -10.31
N GLY A 130 -3.01 -12.26 -10.06
CA GLY A 130 -2.72 -11.25 -11.08
C GLY A 130 -1.34 -11.46 -11.71
N SER A 131 -0.33 -11.72 -10.90
CA SER A 131 1.04 -11.99 -11.35
C SER A 131 1.15 -13.29 -12.16
N ALA A 132 0.47 -14.36 -11.74
CA ALA A 132 0.44 -15.63 -12.47
C ALA A 132 -0.23 -15.47 -13.85
N ILE A 133 -1.32 -14.70 -13.93
CA ILE A 133 -1.98 -14.37 -15.20
C ILE A 133 -1.06 -13.51 -16.08
N ALA A 134 -0.38 -12.50 -15.51
CA ALA A 134 0.56 -11.68 -16.25
C ALA A 134 1.72 -12.52 -16.86
N LEU A 135 2.30 -13.45 -16.08
CA LEU A 135 3.32 -14.38 -16.57
C LEU A 135 2.80 -15.31 -17.66
N ASN A 136 1.56 -15.76 -17.54
CA ASN A 136 0.91 -16.56 -18.58
C ASN A 136 0.74 -15.78 -19.89
N LEU A 137 0.27 -14.53 -19.83
CA LEU A 137 0.06 -13.70 -21.01
C LEU A 137 1.38 -13.25 -21.66
N LEU A 138 2.40 -12.94 -20.87
CA LEU A 138 3.70 -12.44 -21.38
C LEU A 138 4.60 -13.54 -21.93
N PHE A 139 4.66 -14.69 -21.25
CA PHE A 139 5.65 -15.74 -21.53
C PHE A 139 5.03 -17.10 -21.87
N ASN A 140 3.69 -17.20 -21.94
CA ASN A 140 2.96 -18.46 -22.11
C ASN A 140 3.28 -19.52 -21.02
N ILE A 141 3.67 -19.08 -19.83
CA ILE A 141 3.96 -19.96 -18.69
C ILE A 141 2.64 -20.48 -18.10
N PRO A 142 2.48 -21.79 -17.82
CA PRO A 142 1.27 -22.31 -17.19
C PRO A 142 0.98 -21.64 -15.84
N LEU A 143 -0.29 -21.34 -15.53
CA LEU A 143 -0.69 -20.59 -14.32
C LEU A 143 -0.11 -21.16 -13.03
N ILE A 144 -0.09 -22.49 -12.88
CA ILE A 144 0.46 -23.16 -11.69
C ILE A 144 1.95 -22.86 -11.54
N VAL A 145 2.70 -22.89 -12.64
CA VAL A 145 4.14 -22.57 -12.65
C VAL A 145 4.35 -21.09 -12.39
N GLY A 146 3.50 -20.22 -12.96
CA GLY A 146 3.51 -18.78 -12.69
C GLY A 146 3.31 -18.46 -11.20
N ALA A 147 2.32 -19.08 -10.56
CA ALA A 147 2.07 -18.93 -9.12
C ALA A 147 3.19 -19.51 -8.24
N LEU A 148 3.91 -20.54 -8.70
CA LEU A 148 5.10 -21.03 -8.00
C LEU A 148 6.29 -20.07 -8.15
N ILE A 149 6.41 -19.40 -9.30
CA ILE A 149 7.44 -18.38 -9.53
C ILE A 149 7.21 -17.18 -8.60
N THR A 150 5.96 -16.78 -8.36
CA THR A 150 5.68 -15.63 -7.48
C THR A 150 6.17 -15.86 -6.05
N VAL A 151 6.24 -17.09 -5.54
CA VAL A 151 6.85 -17.41 -4.23
C VAL A 151 8.30 -16.92 -4.11
N LEU A 152 8.99 -16.69 -5.22
CA LEU A 152 10.34 -16.12 -5.23
C LEU A 152 10.37 -14.63 -4.88
N ASP A 153 9.23 -13.95 -4.81
CA ASP A 153 9.10 -12.55 -4.41
C ASP A 153 9.62 -12.27 -2.99
N VAL A 154 9.53 -13.23 -2.08
CA VAL A 154 10.11 -13.13 -0.72
C VAL A 154 11.62 -12.93 -0.81
N PHE A 155 12.30 -13.67 -1.69
CA PHE A 155 13.73 -13.50 -1.90
C PHE A 155 14.04 -12.16 -2.56
N LEU A 156 13.20 -11.70 -3.49
CA LEU A 156 13.30 -10.38 -4.11
C LEU A 156 13.16 -9.26 -3.07
N LEU A 157 12.17 -9.36 -2.18
CA LEU A 157 11.94 -8.40 -1.10
C LEU A 157 13.11 -8.37 -0.13
N LEU A 158 13.59 -9.53 0.32
CA LEU A 158 14.78 -9.64 1.19
C LEU A 158 16.03 -9.03 0.54
N PHE A 159 16.19 -9.20 -0.78
CA PHE A 159 17.27 -8.58 -1.53
C PHE A 159 17.14 -7.06 -1.58
N ILE A 160 15.94 -6.55 -1.85
CA ILE A 160 15.64 -5.11 -1.94
C ILE A 160 15.80 -4.41 -0.57
N MET A 161 15.41 -5.06 0.53
CA MET A 161 15.54 -4.51 1.88
C MET A 161 16.98 -4.14 2.25
N LYS A 162 17.99 -4.84 1.71
CA LYS A 162 19.41 -4.52 1.94
C LYS A 162 19.83 -3.13 1.43
N TYR A 163 19.07 -2.55 0.50
CA TYR A 163 19.43 -1.28 -0.14
C TYR A 163 18.85 -0.05 0.57
N GLY A 164 18.00 -0.24 1.58
CA GLY A 164 17.39 0.81 2.38
C GLY A 164 16.07 1.36 1.82
N PHE A 165 15.19 1.82 2.73
CA PHE A 165 13.79 2.16 2.44
C PHE A 165 13.60 3.25 1.38
N ARG A 166 14.49 4.26 1.33
CA ARG A 166 14.40 5.33 0.34
C ARG A 166 14.46 4.82 -1.11
N LYS A 167 15.18 3.73 -1.36
CA LYS A 167 15.24 3.10 -2.69
C LYS A 167 14.00 2.26 -2.96
N ILE A 168 13.42 1.63 -1.94
CA ILE A 168 12.16 0.90 -2.06
C ILE A 168 11.04 1.86 -2.48
N GLU A 169 10.93 3.00 -1.80
CA GLU A 169 9.97 4.07 -2.15
C GLU A 169 10.13 4.52 -3.61
N ALA A 170 11.37 4.68 -4.08
CA ALA A 170 11.66 5.07 -5.46
C ALA A 170 11.32 3.97 -6.49
N ILE A 171 11.58 2.70 -6.16
CA ILE A 171 11.19 1.55 -7.00
C ILE A 171 9.67 1.48 -7.12
N VAL A 172 8.96 1.55 -5.99
CA VAL A 172 7.49 1.53 -5.97
C VAL A 172 6.92 2.72 -6.74
N GLY A 173 7.46 3.92 -6.54
CA GLY A 173 7.09 5.10 -7.33
C GLY A 173 7.27 4.88 -8.83
N THR A 174 8.40 4.29 -9.23
CA THR A 174 8.67 3.98 -10.65
C THR A 174 7.63 3.01 -11.21
N LEU A 175 7.30 1.94 -10.48
CA LEU A 175 6.27 0.96 -10.89
C LEU A 175 4.90 1.62 -11.08
N ILE A 176 4.47 2.46 -10.13
CA ILE A 176 3.21 3.22 -10.22
C ILE A 176 3.18 4.05 -11.51
N PHE A 177 4.23 4.84 -11.77
CA PHE A 177 4.27 5.68 -12.96
C PHE A 177 4.31 4.85 -14.24
N THR A 178 5.02 3.73 -14.27
CA THR A 178 5.02 2.81 -15.42
C THR A 178 3.61 2.33 -15.76
N VAL A 179 2.88 1.81 -14.77
CA VAL A 179 1.49 1.35 -14.97
C VAL A 179 0.59 2.49 -15.42
N LEU A 180 0.71 3.66 -14.78
CA LEU A 180 -0.07 4.84 -15.13
C LEU A 180 0.18 5.28 -16.58
N PHE A 181 1.43 5.32 -17.02
CA PHE A 181 1.79 5.68 -18.39
C PHE A 181 1.24 4.69 -19.40
N ILE A 182 1.28 3.38 -19.10
CA ILE A 182 0.71 2.35 -19.97
C ILE A 182 -0.79 2.58 -20.16
N PHE A 183 -1.55 2.74 -19.07
CA PHE A 183 -3.00 2.94 -19.19
C PHE A 183 -3.39 4.27 -19.84
N ILE A 184 -2.68 5.37 -19.54
CA ILE A 184 -2.94 6.66 -20.21
C ILE A 184 -2.69 6.53 -21.72
N PHE A 185 -1.63 5.83 -22.11
CA PHE A 185 -1.30 5.61 -23.51
C PHE A 185 -2.38 4.76 -24.21
N GLU A 186 -2.87 3.70 -23.57
CA GLU A 186 -3.97 2.89 -24.09
C GLU A 186 -5.27 3.70 -24.27
N VAL A 187 -5.64 4.52 -23.27
CA VAL A 187 -6.81 5.41 -23.36
C VAL A 187 -6.64 6.43 -24.48
N TYR A 188 -5.45 6.99 -24.64
CA TYR A 188 -5.16 7.94 -25.71
C TYR A 188 -5.34 7.32 -27.10
N ILE A 189 -4.82 6.11 -27.32
CA ILE A 189 -4.99 5.38 -28.58
C ILE A 189 -6.46 5.01 -28.80
N SER A 190 -7.17 4.62 -27.74
CA SER A 190 -8.56 4.20 -27.83
C SER A 190 -9.51 5.29 -28.35
N SER A 191 -9.10 6.58 -28.33
CA SER A 191 -9.91 7.72 -28.80
C SER A 191 -11.38 7.63 -28.32
N PRO A 192 -11.61 7.59 -27.00
CA PRO A 192 -12.94 7.35 -26.45
C PRO A 192 -13.94 8.42 -26.93
N GLN A 193 -15.10 7.96 -27.41
CA GLN A 193 -16.25 8.84 -27.60
C GLN A 193 -16.77 9.23 -26.21
N LEU A 194 -16.78 10.53 -25.93
CA LEU A 194 -17.31 11.14 -24.70
C LEU A 194 -18.84 11.07 -24.66
#